data_AF-A0A957Q0L7-F1
#
_entry.id   AF-A0A957Q0L7-F1
#
_cell.length_a   1.000
_cell.length_b   1.000
_cell.length_c   1.000
_cell.angle_alpha   90.00
_cell.angle_beta   90.00
_cell.angle_gamma   90.00
#
_symmetry.space_group_name_H-M   'P 1'
#
loop_
_entity.id
_entity.type
_entity.pdbx_description
1 polymer ?
#
loop_
_entity_poly.entity_id
_entity_poly.type
_entity_poly.pdbx_seq_one_letter_code
_entity_poly.pdbx_strand_id
1 'polypeptide(L)'
;MLLTITAPATSGLIQNATTVSEVIKKPIADTYVASGRPNKSFHTEGGLWVGNDEKNGNQVRRSLLKFDLSGIPVGSTITAATLVLNLGGTTTNDGQRNIKVSRIIRDTGGDWLANKTEEMTWNRHLQLDQTDTNSSTISVGTGLTEYQWNLAAMVKDWLQD
;
A
#
# COMPACT_ATOMS: atom_id res chain seq x y z
N MET A 1 -1.15 0.22 -8.17
CA MET A 1 -2.39 -0.52 -7.89
C MET A 1 -3.27 -0.48 -9.12
N LEU A 2 -3.71 -1.65 -9.59
CA LEU A 2 -4.69 -1.80 -10.66
C LEU A 2 -6.08 -1.92 -10.02
N LEU A 3 -7.01 -1.05 -10.40
CA LEU A 3 -8.38 -1.06 -9.93
C LEU A 3 -9.31 -1.39 -11.09
N THR A 4 -10.30 -2.24 -10.82
CA THR A 4 -11.45 -2.42 -11.70
C THR A 4 -12.66 -1.88 -10.97
N ILE A 5 -13.32 -0.90 -11.57
CA ILE A 5 -14.48 -0.23 -10.99
C ILE A 5 -15.67 -0.31 -11.93
N THR A 6 -16.84 -0.38 -11.33
CA THR A 6 -18.11 -0.26 -12.02
C THR A 6 -18.76 1.06 -11.61
N ALA A 7 -19.03 1.93 -12.59
CA ALA A 7 -19.75 3.18 -12.33
C ALA A 7 -21.22 2.91 -11.95
N PRO A 8 -21.85 3.75 -11.09
CA PRO A 8 -23.28 3.66 -10.83
C PRO A 8 -24.06 3.89 -12.13
N ALA A 9 -25.16 3.16 -12.31
CA ALA A 9 -26.02 3.32 -13.48
C ALA A 9 -26.61 4.74 -13.52
N THR A 10 -26.39 5.49 -14.60
CA THR A 10 -27.10 6.75 -14.84
C THR A 10 -28.52 6.42 -15.31
N SER A 11 -29.53 6.87 -14.57
CA SER A 11 -30.93 6.68 -14.96
C SER A 11 -31.26 7.55 -16.18
N GLY A 12 -31.45 6.91 -17.33
CA GLY A 12 -31.89 7.50 -18.59
C GLY A 12 -32.43 6.39 -19.49
N LEU A 13 -33.52 6.65 -20.23
CA LEU A 13 -34.40 5.66 -20.86
C LEU A 13 -33.82 4.82 -22.03
N ILE A 14 -32.50 4.62 -22.13
CA ILE A 14 -31.90 3.72 -23.11
C ILE A 14 -30.67 3.00 -22.51
N GLN A 15 -30.83 1.68 -22.33
CA GLN A 15 -29.83 0.67 -22.02
C GLN A 15 -28.96 0.91 -20.76
N ASN A 16 -29.21 0.12 -19.71
CA ASN A 16 -28.34 -0.02 -18.54
C ASN A 16 -26.97 -0.63 -18.96
N ALA A 17 -26.09 0.17 -19.53
CA ALA A 17 -24.71 -0.21 -19.81
C ALA A 17 -23.87 0.05 -18.56
N THR A 18 -23.66 -0.99 -17.76
CA THR A 18 -22.71 -1.00 -16.65
C THR A 18 -21.31 -0.77 -17.22
N THR A 19 -20.77 0.44 -17.06
CA THR A 19 -19.43 0.76 -17.57
C THR A 19 -18.40 0.24 -16.56
N VAL A 20 -17.64 -0.76 -16.98
CA VAL A 20 -16.46 -1.24 -16.26
C VAL A 20 -15.26 -0.44 -16.73
N SER A 21 -14.50 0.13 -15.79
CA SER A 21 -13.28 0.89 -16.07
C SER A 21 -12.10 0.30 -15.32
N GLU A 22 -10.96 0.21 -15.98
CA GLU A 22 -9.68 -0.08 -15.33
C GLU A 22 -8.92 1.21 -15.05
N VAL A 23 -8.45 1.36 -13.82
CA VAL A 23 -7.72 2.55 -13.36
C VAL A 23 -6.40 2.11 -12.73
N ILE A 24 -5.29 2.62 -13.25
CA ILE A 24 -3.97 2.40 -12.66
C ILE A 24 -3.64 3.59 -11.75
N LYS A 25 -3.46 3.32 -10.46
CA LYS A 25 -3.01 4.30 -9.46
C LYS A 25 -1.56 4.01 -9.07
N LYS A 26 -0.65 4.94 -9.38
CA LYS A 26 0.71 4.93 -8.82
C LYS A 26 0.68 5.50 -7.39
N PRO A 27 1.59 5.09 -6.49
CA PRO A 27 1.76 5.77 -5.22
C PRO A 27 2.09 7.24 -5.47
N ILE A 28 1.48 8.14 -4.72
CA ILE A 28 1.82 9.58 -4.72
C ILE A 28 2.92 9.90 -3.71
N ALA A 29 3.17 8.98 -2.79
CA ALA A 29 4.27 9.01 -1.83
C ALA A 29 4.60 7.57 -1.42
N ASP A 30 5.88 7.31 -1.20
CA ASP A 30 6.38 6.06 -0.66
C ASP A 30 7.63 6.31 0.19
N THR A 31 7.85 5.42 1.16
CA THR A 31 9.05 5.40 1.99
C THR A 31 9.13 4.05 2.72
N TYR A 32 10.25 3.77 3.38
CA TYR A 32 10.31 2.72 4.36
C TYR A 32 10.92 3.23 5.66
N VAL A 33 10.64 2.51 6.75
CA VAL A 33 11.16 2.80 8.09
C VAL A 33 11.91 1.59 8.60
N ALA A 34 12.92 1.81 9.46
CA ALA A 34 13.81 0.76 9.94
C ALA A 34 14.01 0.88 11.46
N SER A 35 13.74 -0.19 12.21
CA SER A 35 13.82 -0.17 13.68
C SER A 35 15.24 0.03 14.19
N GLY A 36 16.24 -0.42 13.43
CA GLY A 36 17.65 -0.23 13.77
C GLY A 36 18.16 1.20 13.55
N ARG A 37 17.38 2.07 12.89
CA ARG A 37 17.71 3.48 12.69
C ARG A 37 16.48 4.35 13.01
N PRO A 38 16.04 4.39 14.27
CA PRO A 38 14.67 4.74 14.58
C PRO A 38 14.29 6.20 14.34
N ASN A 39 15.28 7.10 14.24
CA ASN A 39 15.12 8.52 13.96
C ASN A 39 15.54 8.92 12.53
N LYS A 40 15.92 7.94 11.68
CA LYS A 40 16.31 8.22 10.29
C LYS A 40 15.09 8.08 9.38
N SER A 41 14.89 9.05 8.48
CA SER A 41 14.00 8.91 7.33
C SER A 41 14.75 8.37 6.12
N PHE A 42 14.04 7.61 5.28
CA PHE A 42 14.55 7.00 4.06
C PHE A 42 13.77 7.45 2.81
N HIS A 43 13.07 8.59 2.90
CA HIS A 43 12.22 9.11 1.83
C HIS A 43 12.94 9.41 0.50
N THR A 44 14.26 9.50 0.49
CA THR A 44 15.08 9.72 -0.72
C THR A 44 15.66 8.43 -1.31
N GLU A 45 15.49 7.28 -0.65
CA GLU A 45 16.00 6.01 -1.15
C GLU A 45 15.15 5.54 -2.34
N GLY A 46 15.79 5.09 -3.43
CA GLY A 46 15.10 4.70 -4.66
C GLY A 46 14.36 3.35 -4.60
N GLY A 47 14.21 2.76 -3.41
CA GLY A 47 13.63 1.44 -3.25
C GLY A 47 13.02 1.23 -1.87
N LEU A 48 12.04 0.34 -1.82
CA LEU A 48 11.32 -0.02 -0.60
C LEU A 48 11.88 -1.31 0.00
N TRP A 49 11.95 -1.35 1.32
CA TRP A 49 12.43 -2.52 2.05
C TRP A 49 11.43 -2.97 3.11
N VAL A 50 11.19 -4.27 3.17
CA VAL A 50 10.36 -4.94 4.17
C VAL A 50 11.12 -6.14 4.74
N GLY A 51 10.72 -6.62 5.92
CA GLY A 51 11.33 -7.79 6.56
C GLY A 51 12.40 -7.39 7.58
N ASN A 52 13.40 -8.23 7.80
CA ASN A 52 14.46 -8.00 8.80
C ASN A 52 15.84 -7.98 8.12
N ASP A 53 16.68 -6.99 8.46
CA ASP A 53 18.07 -6.86 8.03
C ASP A 53 18.99 -6.56 9.22
N GLU A 54 19.38 -7.64 9.89
CA GLU A 54 20.29 -7.60 11.04
C GLU A 54 21.72 -7.26 10.62
N LYS A 55 22.13 -7.66 9.41
CA LYS A 55 23.51 -7.53 8.93
C LYS A 55 23.94 -6.08 8.75
N ASN A 56 23.05 -5.22 8.25
CA ASN A 56 23.36 -3.80 8.04
C ASN A 56 22.85 -2.89 9.17
N GLY A 57 22.39 -3.48 10.27
CA GLY A 57 21.85 -2.74 11.42
C GLY A 57 20.53 -2.01 11.12
N ASN A 58 19.80 -2.39 10.07
CA ASN A 58 18.47 -1.82 9.78
C ASN A 58 17.37 -2.52 10.58
N GLN A 59 17.59 -3.76 11.00
CA GLN A 59 16.65 -4.60 11.74
C GLN A 59 15.29 -4.69 11.01
N VAL A 60 14.17 -4.56 11.72
CA VAL A 60 12.82 -4.66 11.13
C VAL A 60 12.55 -3.46 10.25
N ARG A 61 12.11 -3.71 9.01
CA ARG A 61 11.75 -2.70 8.02
C ARG A 61 10.29 -2.82 7.60
N ARG A 62 9.64 -1.69 7.39
CA ARG A 62 8.25 -1.59 6.93
C ARG A 62 8.17 -0.56 5.81
N SER A 63 7.53 -0.94 4.71
CA SER A 63 7.23 -0.03 3.60
C SER A 63 5.89 0.67 3.85
N LEU A 64 5.82 1.94 3.47
CA LEU A 64 4.63 2.78 3.51
C LEU A 64 4.35 3.27 2.08
N LEU A 65 3.11 3.13 1.64
CA LEU A 65 2.65 3.52 0.31
C LEU A 65 1.39 4.36 0.45
N LYS A 66 1.36 5.52 -0.19
CA LYS A 66 0.20 6.41 -0.21
C LYS A 66 -0.37 6.46 -1.62
N PHE A 67 -1.66 6.21 -1.74
CA PHE A 67 -2.37 6.29 -3.01
C PHE A 67 -3.39 7.42 -2.95
N ASP A 68 -3.49 8.18 -4.04
CA ASP A 68 -4.60 9.12 -4.21
C ASP A 68 -5.78 8.41 -4.86
N LEU A 69 -6.83 8.20 -4.06
CA LEU A 69 -8.09 7.62 -4.51
C LEU A 69 -9.10 8.68 -4.97
N SER A 70 -8.75 9.97 -4.90
CA SER A 70 -9.55 11.02 -5.51
C SER A 70 -9.70 10.75 -7.02
N GLY A 71 -10.89 11.01 -7.55
CA GLY A 71 -11.26 10.69 -8.93
C GLY A 71 -11.88 9.31 -9.16
N ILE A 72 -12.02 8.47 -8.12
CA ILE A 72 -12.98 7.35 -8.17
C ILE A 72 -14.39 7.95 -7.95
N PRO A 73 -15.35 7.79 -8.90
CA PRO A 73 -16.68 8.36 -8.74
C PRO A 73 -17.39 7.86 -7.47
N VAL A 74 -18.10 8.77 -6.82
CA VAL A 74 -18.95 8.40 -5.67
C VAL A 74 -20.00 7.39 -6.13
N GLY A 75 -20.19 6.33 -5.34
CA GLY A 75 -21.09 5.22 -5.67
C GLY A 75 -20.52 4.19 -6.64
N SER A 76 -19.25 4.31 -7.06
CA SER A 76 -18.57 3.24 -7.80
C SER A 76 -18.43 1.98 -6.95
N THR A 77 -18.69 0.83 -7.56
CA THR A 77 -18.38 -0.47 -6.97
C THR A 77 -16.98 -0.90 -7.37
N ILE A 78 -16.11 -1.13 -6.40
CA ILE A 78 -14.79 -1.76 -6.66
C ILE A 78 -15.02 -3.25 -6.91
N THR A 79 -14.71 -3.75 -8.10
CA THR A 79 -14.84 -5.19 -8.41
C THR A 79 -13.52 -5.92 -8.24
N ALA A 80 -12.40 -5.24 -8.48
CA ALA A 80 -11.06 -5.72 -8.19
C ALA A 80 -10.14 -4.57 -7.76
N ALA A 81 -9.18 -4.89 -6.89
CA ALA A 81 -8.06 -4.00 -6.58
C ALA A 81 -6.82 -4.85 -6.32
N THR A 82 -5.77 -4.66 -7.11
CA THR A 82 -4.52 -5.42 -7.01
C THR A 82 -3.35 -4.48 -6.82
N LEU A 83 -2.65 -4.63 -5.69
CA LEU A 83 -1.33 -4.03 -5.53
C LEU A 83 -0.30 -4.95 -6.16
N VAL A 84 0.49 -4.41 -7.08
CA VAL A 84 1.60 -5.10 -7.74
C VAL A 84 2.88 -4.42 -7.30
N LEU A 85 3.84 -5.19 -6.78
CA LEU A 85 5.19 -4.73 -6.44
C LEU A 85 6.23 -5.67 -7.04
N ASN A 86 7.34 -5.10 -7.52
CA ASN A 86 8.43 -5.85 -8.11
C ASN A 86 9.53 -6.06 -7.08
N LEU A 87 9.90 -7.31 -6.82
CA LEU A 87 11.02 -7.60 -5.95
C LEU A 87 12.32 -7.33 -6.69
N GLY A 88 12.98 -6.22 -6.35
CA GLY A 88 14.25 -5.81 -6.95
C GLY A 88 15.50 -6.41 -6.31
N GLY A 89 15.37 -6.99 -5.10
CA GLY A 89 16.48 -7.60 -4.39
C GLY A 89 16.10 -8.16 -3.02
N THR A 90 16.93 -9.06 -2.52
CA THR A 90 16.81 -9.65 -1.17
C THR A 90 18.16 -9.61 -0.47
N THR A 91 18.16 -9.79 0.85
CA THR A 91 19.41 -9.99 1.60
C THR A 91 19.96 -11.40 1.35
N THR A 92 21.28 -11.57 1.46
CA THR A 92 21.92 -12.87 1.26
C THR A 92 21.42 -13.90 2.28
N ASN A 93 21.02 -15.08 1.78
CA ASN A 93 20.40 -16.18 2.52
C ASN A 93 19.00 -15.87 3.06
N ASP A 94 18.28 -14.94 2.44
CA ASP A 94 16.88 -14.73 2.80
C ASP A 94 16.03 -15.95 2.39
N GLY A 95 14.97 -16.20 3.17
CA GLY A 95 13.98 -17.23 2.90
C GLY A 95 12.68 -16.63 2.39
N GLN A 96 11.73 -17.50 2.04
CA GLN A 96 10.36 -17.05 1.78
C GLN A 96 9.76 -16.39 3.04
N ARG A 97 9.02 -15.29 2.86
CA ARG A 97 8.39 -14.54 3.95
C ARG A 97 6.94 -14.22 3.64
N ASN A 98 6.11 -14.25 4.68
CA ASN A 98 4.75 -13.73 4.60
C ASN A 98 4.80 -12.21 4.70
N ILE A 99 4.35 -11.53 3.65
CA ILE A 99 4.29 -10.08 3.59
C ILE A 99 2.83 -9.65 3.58
N LYS A 100 2.43 -8.94 4.63
CA LYS A 100 1.07 -8.42 4.83
C LYS A 100 0.98 -6.95 4.39
N VAL A 101 -0.09 -6.63 3.70
CA VAL A 101 -0.55 -5.26 3.45
C VAL A 101 -1.74 -5.00 4.36
N SER A 102 -1.62 -3.96 5.19
CA SER A 102 -2.67 -3.48 6.09
C SER A 102 -2.95 -2.00 5.80
N ARG A 103 -4.17 -1.55 6.04
CA ARG A 103 -4.56 -0.16 5.82
C ARG A 103 -4.22 0.69 7.03
N ILE A 104 -3.67 1.87 6.78
CA ILE A 104 -3.55 2.93 7.78
C ILE A 104 -4.89 3.64 7.85
N ILE A 105 -5.52 3.65 9.02
CA ILE A 105 -6.85 4.24 9.24
C ILE A 105 -6.76 5.62 9.89
N ARG A 106 -5.69 5.89 10.65
CA ARG A 106 -5.47 7.19 11.30
C ARG A 106 -3.98 7.49 11.37
N ASP A 107 -3.65 8.77 11.32
CA ASP A 107 -2.32 9.28 11.56
C ASP A 107 -2.41 10.31 12.68
N THR A 108 -2.10 9.88 13.89
CA THR A 108 -2.17 10.75 15.07
C THR A 108 -0.99 11.72 15.15
N GLY A 109 0.10 11.43 14.44
CA GLY A 109 1.26 12.30 14.33
C GLY A 109 1.07 13.43 13.31
N GLY A 110 0.27 13.19 12.28
CA GLY A 110 -0.10 14.14 11.22
C GLY A 110 0.86 14.16 10.02
N ASP A 111 2.00 13.49 10.08
CA ASP A 111 3.08 13.66 9.09
C ASP A 111 2.82 12.87 7.80
N TRP A 112 2.29 11.65 7.88
CA TRP A 112 2.01 10.82 6.71
C TRP A 112 0.83 11.35 5.91
N LEU A 113 -0.24 11.75 6.61
CA LEU A 113 -1.41 12.33 5.97
C LEU A 113 -1.12 13.72 5.39
N ALA A 114 -0.22 14.50 6.01
CA ALA A 114 0.25 15.79 5.49
C ALA A 114 1.33 15.71 4.38
N ASN A 115 1.66 14.52 3.86
CA ASN A 115 2.68 14.28 2.82
C ASN A 115 4.12 14.62 3.24
N LYS A 116 4.42 14.61 4.54
CA LYS A 116 5.77 14.84 5.06
C LYS A 116 6.57 13.54 5.13
N THR A 117 6.86 12.96 3.97
CA THR A 117 7.61 11.69 3.91
C THR A 117 9.02 11.82 4.50
N GLU A 118 9.60 13.01 4.45
CA GLU A 118 10.87 13.39 5.05
C GLU A 118 10.89 13.31 6.58
N GLU A 119 9.75 13.52 7.24
CA GLU A 119 9.61 13.40 8.69
C GLU A 119 9.30 11.95 9.12
N MET A 120 9.03 11.05 8.17
CA MET A 120 8.67 9.67 8.45
C MET A 120 9.87 8.86 8.93
N THR A 121 9.83 8.45 10.19
CA THR A 121 10.85 7.64 10.86
C THR A 121 10.19 6.43 11.53
N TRP A 122 10.99 5.49 12.04
CA TRP A 122 10.43 4.38 12.82
C TRP A 122 9.64 4.87 14.04
N ASN A 123 10.13 5.88 14.74
CA ASN A 123 9.40 6.39 15.90
C ASN A 123 8.09 7.07 15.52
N ARG A 124 8.02 7.64 14.31
CA ARG A 124 6.81 8.30 13.80
C ARG A 124 5.80 7.33 13.22
N HIS A 125 6.22 6.27 12.52
CA HIS A 125 5.29 5.28 11.96
C HIS A 125 4.48 4.56 13.04
N LEU A 126 4.99 4.48 14.28
CA LEU A 126 4.27 3.90 15.42
C LEU A 126 3.02 4.69 15.82
N GLN A 127 2.84 5.90 15.31
CA GLN A 127 1.69 6.76 15.54
C GLN A 127 0.63 6.64 14.41
N LEU A 128 0.88 5.76 13.45
CA LEU A 128 -0.05 5.36 12.41
C LEU A 128 -0.89 4.19 12.93
N ASP A 129 -2.17 4.45 13.17
CA ASP A 129 -3.11 3.38 13.51
C ASP A 129 -3.41 2.56 12.25
N GLN A 130 -3.23 1.26 12.36
CA GLN A 130 -3.45 0.31 11.28
C GLN A 130 -4.61 -0.61 11.62
N THR A 131 -5.30 -1.10 10.61
CA THR A 131 -6.27 -2.18 10.75
C THR A 131 -5.86 -3.39 9.92
N ASP A 132 -6.08 -4.57 10.50
CA ASP A 132 -5.94 -5.84 9.81
C ASP A 132 -7.25 -6.30 9.14
N THR A 133 -8.36 -5.56 9.36
CA THR A 133 -9.61 -5.79 8.63
C THR A 133 -9.34 -5.74 7.13
N ASN A 134 -9.73 -6.80 6.43
CA ASN A 134 -9.52 -6.96 4.99
C ASN A 134 -8.05 -6.81 4.53
N SER A 135 -7.09 -7.04 5.43
CA SER A 135 -5.67 -7.14 5.09
C SER A 135 -5.39 -8.31 4.16
N SER A 136 -4.31 -8.19 3.39
CA SER A 136 -3.92 -9.18 2.38
C SER A 136 -2.51 -9.66 2.68
N THR A 137 -2.30 -10.98 2.72
CA THR A 137 -0.99 -11.58 2.98
C THR A 137 -0.67 -12.59 1.89
N ILE A 138 0.54 -12.52 1.35
CA ILE A 138 1.07 -13.54 0.44
C ILE A 138 2.44 -14.01 0.91
N SER A 139 2.84 -15.17 0.42
CA SER A 139 4.21 -15.68 0.51
C SER A 139 5.07 -15.05 -0.58
N VAL A 140 6.05 -14.24 -0.18
CA VAL A 140 7.05 -13.64 -1.06
C VAL A 140 8.34 -14.45 -0.97
N GLY A 141 8.81 -14.97 -2.11
CA GLY A 141 10.06 -15.72 -2.22
C GLY A 141 11.26 -14.82 -2.46
N THR A 142 12.34 -15.41 -2.96
CA THR A 142 13.59 -14.68 -3.31
C THR A 142 13.74 -14.46 -4.81
N GLY A 143 12.85 -15.01 -5.64
CA GLY A 143 12.86 -14.79 -7.08
C GLY A 143 12.53 -13.34 -7.41
N LEU A 144 13.38 -12.69 -8.21
CA LEU A 144 13.18 -11.31 -8.65
C LEU A 144 12.04 -11.28 -9.68
N THR A 145 10.82 -11.07 -9.19
CA THR A 145 9.59 -11.11 -9.97
C THR A 145 8.54 -10.19 -9.38
N GLU A 146 7.41 -10.08 -10.07
CA GLU A 146 6.24 -9.36 -9.58
C GLU A 146 5.48 -10.19 -8.53
N TYR A 147 5.02 -9.52 -7.50
CA TYR A 147 4.17 -10.06 -6.45
C TYR A 147 2.87 -9.26 -6.36
N GLN A 148 1.76 -9.94 -6.07
CA GLN A 148 0.43 -9.34 -6.14
C GLN A 148 -0.38 -9.58 -4.88
N TRP A 149 -0.95 -8.50 -4.32
CA TRP A 149 -1.88 -8.55 -3.20
C TRP A 149 -3.28 -8.18 -3.69
N ASN A 150 -4.27 -9.00 -3.37
CA ASN A 150 -5.67 -8.65 -3.56
C ASN A 150 -6.11 -7.72 -2.43
N LEU A 151 -6.45 -6.48 -2.79
CA LEU A 151 -6.89 -5.41 -1.90
C LEU A 151 -8.36 -5.03 -2.11
N ALA A 152 -9.13 -5.80 -2.87
CA ALA A 152 -10.49 -5.42 -3.26
C ALA A 152 -11.38 -5.09 -2.06
N ALA A 153 -11.35 -5.92 -1.02
CA ALA A 153 -12.12 -5.68 0.20
C ALA A 153 -11.59 -4.46 0.99
N MET A 154 -10.27 -4.29 1.08
CA MET A 154 -9.65 -3.14 1.76
C MET A 154 -10.00 -1.80 1.10
N VAL A 155 -9.97 -1.74 -0.23
CA VAL A 155 -10.29 -0.51 -0.98
C VAL A 155 -11.80 -0.22 -0.93
N LYS A 156 -12.66 -1.26 -0.91
CA LYS A 156 -14.11 -1.09 -0.69
C LYS A 156 -14.39 -0.40 0.63
N ASP A 157 -13.83 -0.91 1.73
CA ASP A 157 -14.01 -0.32 3.05
C ASP A 157 -13.49 1.11 3.08
N TRP A 158 -12.36 1.38 2.42
CA TRP A 158 -11.79 2.74 2.37
C TRP A 158 -12.72 3.75 1.72
N LEU A 159 -13.42 3.39 0.67
CA LEU A 159 -14.34 4.33 0.00
C LEU A 159 -15.68 4.50 0.71
N GLN A 160 -15.92 3.76 1.80
CA GLN A 160 -17.15 3.80 2.59
C GLN A 160 -16.97 4.49 3.96
N ASP A 161 -15.73 4.76 4.38
CA ASP A 161 -15.38 5.55 5.57
C ASP A 161 -15.41 7.06 5.29
#